data_AF-K1SLA3-F1
#
_entry.id   AF-K1SLA3-F1
#
_cell.length_a   1.000
_cell.length_b   1.000
_cell.length_c   1.000
_cell.angle_alpha   90.00
_cell.angle_beta   90.00
_cell.angle_gamma   90.00
#
_symmetry.space_group_name_H-M   'P 1'
#
loop_
_entity.id
_entity.type
_entity.pdbx_description
1 polymer ?
#
loop_
_entity_poly.entity_id
_entity_poly.type
_entity_poly.pdbx_seq_one_letter_code
_entity_poly.pdbx_strand_id
1 'polypeptide(L)'
;MKKELGHEAIYDARQLGTPRMLILGLQHMFAMFGATVLVPILVQGYGLPLSIQTTLLFAGLGTLLFHVCTKFKVPAFLGSSFAYLGGFSTVATMPAYEGLDPETKLAYALGGIVIAGLLYLVLALLFKVL
;
A
#
# COMPACT_ATOMS: atom_id res chain seq x y z
N MET A 1 -10.38 -32.72 9.12
CA MET A 1 -11.85 -32.63 9.01
C MET A 1 -12.20 -31.61 7.95
N LYS A 2 -12.85 -32.01 6.84
CA LYS A 2 -13.50 -31.05 5.94
C LYS A 2 -14.70 -30.50 6.70
N LYS A 3 -14.68 -29.22 7.09
CA LYS A 3 -15.88 -28.55 7.59
C LYS A 3 -16.91 -28.50 6.46
N GLU A 4 -18.16 -28.84 6.76
CA GLU A 4 -19.30 -28.65 5.87
C GLU A 4 -19.44 -27.15 5.57
N LEU A 5 -19.26 -26.77 4.31
CA LEU A 5 -19.31 -25.36 3.91
C LEU A 5 -20.75 -24.86 4.00
N GLY A 6 -20.94 -23.63 4.45
CA GLY A 6 -22.27 -22.98 4.47
C GLY A 6 -23.13 -23.28 5.70
N HIS A 7 -22.67 -24.11 6.63
CA HIS A 7 -23.38 -24.39 7.89
C HIS A 7 -22.80 -23.63 9.08
N GLU A 8 -21.52 -23.25 9.01
CA GLU A 8 -20.82 -22.43 10.02
C GLU A 8 -20.03 -21.29 9.35
N ALA A 9 -19.93 -20.14 10.04
CA ALA A 9 -19.10 -19.04 9.60
C ALA A 9 -17.61 -19.40 9.67
N ILE A 10 -16.87 -19.09 8.59
CA ILE A 10 -15.44 -19.37 8.48
C ILE A 10 -14.68 -18.06 8.61
N TYR A 11 -13.95 -17.90 9.72
CA TYR A 11 -13.15 -16.71 10.01
C TYR A 11 -11.68 -16.85 9.59
N ASP A 12 -11.19 -18.08 9.45
CA ASP A 12 -9.81 -18.37 9.02
C ASP A 12 -9.80 -19.14 7.70
N ALA A 13 -9.31 -18.47 6.65
CA ALA A 13 -9.19 -19.03 5.31
C ALA A 13 -8.26 -20.26 5.25
N ARG A 14 -7.36 -20.44 6.22
CA ARG A 14 -6.47 -21.63 6.29
C ARG A 14 -7.24 -22.94 6.43
N GLN A 15 -8.47 -22.89 6.95
CA GLN A 15 -9.35 -24.04 7.10
C GLN A 15 -9.90 -24.56 5.75
N LEU A 16 -9.81 -23.77 4.67
CA LEU A 16 -10.39 -24.08 3.37
C LEU A 16 -9.47 -24.90 2.45
N GLY A 17 -8.20 -25.07 2.83
CA GLY A 17 -7.18 -25.74 2.03
C GLY A 17 -6.53 -24.85 0.95
N THR A 18 -5.34 -25.23 0.52
CA THR A 18 -4.46 -24.45 -0.38
C THR A 18 -5.14 -24.01 -1.70
N PRO A 19 -5.90 -24.87 -2.42
CA PRO A 19 -6.49 -24.46 -3.70
C PRO A 19 -7.49 -23.31 -3.57
N ARG A 20 -8.33 -23.34 -2.52
CA ARG A 20 -9.33 -22.28 -2.27
C ARG A 20 -8.67 -21.02 -1.72
N MET A 21 -7.65 -21.17 -0.88
CA MET A 21 -6.85 -20.03 -0.43
C MET A 21 -6.21 -19.27 -1.59
N LEU A 22 -5.71 -19.97 -2.61
CA LEU A 22 -5.15 -19.33 -3.80
C LEU A 22 -6.21 -18.53 -4.57
N ILE A 23 -7.41 -19.09 -4.76
CA ILE A 23 -8.52 -18.39 -5.43
C ILE A 23 -8.94 -17.15 -4.64
N LEU A 24 -9.06 -17.25 -3.31
CA LEU A 24 -9.39 -16.11 -2.45
C LEU A 24 -8.27 -15.05 -2.47
N GLY A 25 -7.01 -15.47 -2.50
CA GLY A 25 -5.86 -14.58 -2.66
C GLY A 25 -5.89 -13.83 -3.99
N LEU A 26 -6.24 -14.52 -5.08
CA LEU A 26 -6.41 -13.90 -6.39
C LEU A 26 -7.57 -12.89 -6.39
N GLN A 27 -8.71 -13.24 -5.78
CA GLN A 27 -9.83 -12.31 -5.59
C GLN A 27 -9.40 -11.07 -4.80
N HIS A 28 -8.64 -11.26 -3.71
CA HIS A 28 -8.16 -10.17 -2.88
C HIS A 28 -7.18 -9.26 -3.65
N MET A 29 -6.30 -9.86 -4.47
CA MET A 29 -5.41 -9.11 -5.35
C MET A 29 -6.21 -8.17 -6.28
N PHE A 30 -7.24 -8.66 -6.96
CA PHE A 30 -8.09 -7.83 -7.81
C PHE A 30 -8.87 -6.77 -7.03
N ALA A 31 -9.32 -7.08 -5.82
CA ALA A 31 -9.99 -6.11 -4.95
C ALA A 31 -9.08 -4.92 -4.60
N MET A 32 -7.81 -5.18 -4.30
CA MET A 32 -6.85 -4.12 -3.92
C MET A 32 -6.17 -3.46 -5.12
N PHE A 33 -6.22 -4.09 -6.30
CA PHE A 33 -5.57 -3.62 -7.53
C PHE A 33 -6.03 -2.22 -7.94
N GLY A 34 -7.35 -1.98 -7.91
CA GLY A 34 -7.93 -0.72 -8.37
C GLY A 34 -7.34 0.50 -7.67
N ALA A 35 -7.36 0.52 -6.34
CA ALA A 35 -6.78 1.62 -5.57
C ALA A 35 -5.26 1.73 -5.75
N THR A 36 -4.55 0.60 -5.82
CA THR A 36 -3.09 0.56 -5.91
C THR A 36 -2.57 1.13 -7.23
N VAL A 37 -3.31 0.91 -8.33
CA VAL A 37 -3.00 1.43 -9.67
C VAL A 37 -3.58 2.83 -9.90
N LEU A 38 -4.71 3.18 -9.28
CA LEU A 38 -5.34 4.49 -9.51
C LEU A 38 -4.47 5.65 -9.01
N VAL A 39 -3.86 5.55 -7.83
CA VAL A 39 -3.00 6.62 -7.29
C VAL A 39 -1.84 6.97 -8.24
N PRO A 40 -0.99 6.03 -8.69
CA PRO A 40 0.08 6.37 -9.62
C PRO A 40 -0.43 6.90 -10.96
N ILE A 41 -1.61 6.49 -11.44
CA ILE A 41 -2.24 7.08 -12.64
C ILE A 41 -2.61 8.54 -12.39
N LEU A 42 -3.23 8.86 -11.24
CA LEU A 42 -3.61 10.23 -10.90
C LEU A 42 -2.36 11.12 -10.73
N VAL A 43 -1.31 10.60 -10.09
CA VAL A 43 -0.03 11.30 -9.92
C VAL A 43 0.67 11.55 -11.25
N GLN A 44 0.61 10.60 -12.19
CA GLN A 44 1.05 10.84 -13.57
C GLN A 44 0.25 11.95 -14.25
N GLY A 45 -1.06 12.05 -13.98
CA GLY A 45 -1.90 13.16 -14.42
C GLY A 45 -1.46 14.52 -13.87
N TYR A 46 -0.74 14.57 -12.74
CA TYR A 46 -0.11 15.79 -12.21
C TYR A 46 1.24 16.12 -12.87
N GLY A 47 1.67 15.32 -13.85
CA GLY A 47 2.97 15.49 -14.52
C GLY A 47 4.14 14.88 -13.76
N LEU A 48 3.90 14.00 -12.79
CA LEU A 48 4.93 13.31 -12.01
C LEU A 48 5.07 11.85 -12.47
N PRO A 49 6.27 11.37 -12.86
CA PRO A 49 6.44 10.06 -13.49
C PRO A 49 6.43 8.89 -12.49
N LEU A 50 5.36 8.75 -11.69
CA LEU A 50 5.24 7.68 -10.71
C LEU A 50 4.87 6.35 -11.38
N SER A 51 5.81 5.40 -11.37
CA SER A 51 5.64 4.07 -11.98
C SER A 51 4.58 3.21 -11.30
N ILE A 52 3.60 2.74 -12.07
CA ILE A 52 2.56 1.80 -11.62
C ILE A 52 3.18 0.45 -11.25
N GLN A 53 4.12 -0.03 -12.06
CA GLN A 53 4.75 -1.34 -11.90
C GLN A 53 5.58 -1.37 -10.61
N THR A 54 6.35 -0.32 -10.35
CA THR A 54 7.13 -0.16 -9.12
C THR A 54 6.20 -0.06 -7.92
N THR A 55 5.11 0.70 -8.02
CA THR A 55 4.11 0.81 -6.95
C THR A 55 3.50 -0.55 -6.61
N LEU A 56 3.10 -1.35 -7.61
CA LEU A 56 2.57 -2.70 -7.40
C LEU A 56 3.60 -3.66 -6.77
N LEU A 57 4.85 -3.60 -7.24
CA LEU A 57 5.93 -4.43 -6.71
C LEU A 57 6.16 -4.13 -5.22
N PHE A 58 6.31 -2.85 -4.85
CA PHE A 58 6.55 -2.46 -3.47
C PHE A 58 5.31 -2.57 -2.57
N ALA A 59 4.09 -2.50 -3.11
CA ALA A 59 2.88 -2.86 -2.38
C ALA A 59 2.89 -4.35 -1.97
N GLY A 60 3.26 -5.23 -2.90
CA GLY A 60 3.42 -6.67 -2.62
C GLY A 60 4.55 -6.96 -1.62
N LEU A 61 5.75 -6.44 -1.88
CA LEU A 61 6.91 -6.62 -1.00
C LEU A 61 6.67 -6.02 0.39
N GLY A 62 6.08 -4.83 0.47
CA GLY A 62 5.71 -4.18 1.73
C GLY A 62 4.67 -5.00 2.51
N THR A 63 3.69 -5.57 1.82
CA THR A 63 2.71 -6.48 2.43
C THR A 63 3.39 -7.72 3.02
N LEU A 64 4.34 -8.33 2.29
CA LEU A 64 5.10 -9.48 2.81
C LEU A 64 5.95 -9.08 4.03
N LEU A 65 6.66 -7.94 3.96
CA LEU A 65 7.43 -7.41 5.07
C LEU A 65 6.55 -7.17 6.31
N PHE A 66 5.37 -6.57 6.13
CA PHE A 66 4.40 -6.35 7.20
C PHE A 66 3.94 -7.67 7.85
N HIS A 67 3.67 -8.70 7.05
CA HIS A 67 3.33 -10.02 7.59
C HIS A 67 4.49 -10.62 8.41
N VAL A 68 5.73 -10.46 7.96
CA VAL A 68 6.91 -10.90 8.73
C VAL A 68 7.03 -10.12 10.04
N CYS A 69 6.93 -8.79 10.01
CA CYS A 69 6.99 -7.94 11.20
C CYS A 69 5.87 -8.28 12.22
N THR A 70 4.68 -8.63 11.74
CA THR A 70 3.52 -9.01 12.58
C THR A 70 3.46 -10.50 12.92
N LYS A 71 4.50 -11.28 12.58
CA LYS A 71 4.58 -12.73 12.83
C LYS A 71 3.40 -13.51 12.22
N PHE A 72 2.93 -13.10 11.04
CA PHE A 72 1.81 -13.68 10.29
C PHE A 72 0.49 -13.74 11.07
N LYS A 73 0.31 -12.83 12.04
CA LYS A 73 -0.90 -12.74 12.88
C LYS A 73 -1.94 -11.76 12.33
N VAL A 74 -1.52 -10.74 11.60
CA VAL A 74 -2.41 -9.68 11.09
C VAL A 74 -2.58 -9.87 9.58
N PRO A 75 -3.78 -10.24 9.10
CA PRO A 75 -4.07 -10.38 7.68
C PRO A 75 -4.38 -9.01 7.08
N ALA A 76 -3.35 -8.29 6.61
CA ALA A 76 -3.53 -6.97 5.99
C ALA A 76 -2.75 -6.83 4.70
N PHE A 77 -3.32 -6.12 3.72
CA PHE A 77 -2.67 -5.75 2.47
C PHE A 77 -2.32 -4.27 2.47
N LEU A 78 -1.10 -3.93 2.06
CA LEU A 78 -0.64 -2.55 1.94
C LEU A 78 -0.85 -2.05 0.51
N GLY A 79 -1.84 -1.17 0.31
CA GLY A 79 -2.12 -0.53 -0.97
C GLY A 79 -1.72 0.96 -0.99
N SER A 80 -1.94 1.61 -2.13
CA SER A 80 -1.69 3.05 -2.28
C SER A 80 -2.66 3.89 -1.44
N SER A 81 -2.14 4.84 -0.67
CA SER A 81 -2.95 5.74 0.16
C SER A 81 -3.32 7.02 -0.60
N PHE A 82 -4.63 7.30 -0.66
CA PHE A 82 -5.16 8.47 -1.36
C PHE A 82 -4.87 9.77 -0.59
N ALA A 83 -4.51 9.67 0.69
CA ALA A 83 -4.12 10.82 1.50
C ALA A 83 -2.86 11.53 0.95
N TYR A 84 -2.01 10.83 0.18
CA TYR A 84 -0.82 11.42 -0.42
C TYR A 84 -1.10 12.20 -1.71
N LEU A 85 -2.29 12.11 -2.31
CA LEU A 85 -2.62 12.84 -3.55
C LEU A 85 -2.47 14.36 -3.38
N GLY A 86 -2.90 14.90 -2.22
CA GLY A 86 -2.72 16.32 -1.92
C GLY A 86 -1.24 16.74 -1.85
N GLY A 87 -0.39 15.88 -1.28
CA GLY A 87 1.06 16.10 -1.24
C GLY A 87 1.69 16.09 -2.63
N PHE A 88 1.37 15.10 -3.45
CA PHE A 88 1.83 15.03 -4.84
C PHE A 88 1.36 16.23 -5.67
N SER A 89 0.09 16.61 -5.56
CA SER A 89 -0.47 17.77 -6.26
C SER A 89 0.21 19.08 -5.84
N THR A 90 0.51 19.23 -4.55
CA THR A 90 1.23 20.39 -4.01
C THR A 90 2.63 20.47 -4.61
N VAL A 91 3.40 19.37 -4.59
CA VAL A 91 4.76 19.37 -5.16
C VAL A 91 4.75 19.60 -6.68
N ALA A 92 3.71 19.14 -7.37
CA ALA A 92 3.57 19.36 -8.81
C ALA A 92 3.36 20.84 -9.17
N THR A 93 2.56 21.57 -8.36
CA THR A 93 2.00 22.89 -8.71
C THR A 93 2.57 24.07 -7.93
N MET A 94 3.25 23.83 -6.81
CA MET A 94 3.71 24.90 -5.93
C MET A 94 4.86 25.71 -6.57
N PRO A 95 4.85 27.06 -6.49
CA PRO A 95 5.87 27.91 -7.10
C PRO A 95 7.31 27.60 -6.67
N ALA A 96 7.48 27.11 -5.44
CA ALA A 96 8.77 26.72 -4.88
C ALA A 96 9.48 25.60 -5.67
N TYR A 97 8.73 24.83 -6.48
CA TYR A 97 9.26 23.75 -7.31
C TYR A 97 9.20 24.08 -8.81
N GLU A 98 8.88 25.32 -9.19
CA GLU A 98 8.87 25.72 -10.61
C GLU A 98 10.26 25.59 -11.24
N GLY A 99 10.30 25.20 -12.52
CA GLY A 99 11.54 24.99 -13.27
C GLY A 99 12.29 23.68 -12.98
N LEU A 100 11.92 22.93 -11.94
CA LEU A 100 12.47 21.60 -11.70
C LEU A 100 11.91 20.57 -12.68
N ASP A 101 12.75 19.61 -13.05
CA ASP A 101 12.32 18.48 -13.85
C ASP A 101 11.32 17.58 -13.09
N PRO A 102 10.43 16.88 -13.80
CA PRO A 102 9.42 16.01 -13.17
C PRO A 102 9.98 14.92 -12.25
N GLU A 103 11.17 14.40 -12.51
CA GLU A 103 11.78 13.33 -11.71
C GLU A 103 12.26 13.87 -10.36
N THR A 104 12.90 15.04 -10.36
CA THR A 104 13.32 15.73 -9.15
C THR A 104 12.13 16.13 -8.30
N LYS A 105 11.04 16.64 -8.91
CA LYS A 105 9.78 16.91 -8.20
C LYS A 105 9.22 15.65 -7.54
N LEU A 106 9.22 14.53 -8.27
CA LEU A 106 8.77 13.25 -7.72
C LEU A 106 9.65 12.81 -6.55
N ALA A 107 10.97 12.96 -6.64
CA ALA A 107 11.89 12.64 -5.55
C ALA A 107 11.60 13.44 -4.28
N TYR A 108 11.26 14.73 -4.38
CA TYR A 108 10.83 15.53 -3.22
C TYR A 108 9.54 15.01 -2.60
N ALA A 109 8.54 14.66 -3.42
CA ALA A 109 7.29 14.09 -2.92
C ALA A 109 7.53 12.74 -2.22
N LEU A 110 8.35 11.86 -2.81
CA LEU A 110 8.74 10.58 -2.22
C LEU A 110 9.53 10.77 -0.92
N GLY A 111 10.41 11.76 -0.85
CA GLY A 111 11.11 12.14 0.38
C GLY A 111 10.13 12.49 1.51
N GLY A 112 9.09 13.26 1.20
CA GLY A 112 8.00 13.54 2.15
C GLY A 112 7.28 12.28 2.65
N ILE A 113 7.04 11.30 1.76
CA ILE A 113 6.45 10.01 2.14
C ILE A 113 7.36 9.22 3.08
N VAL A 114 8.67 9.22 2.85
CA VAL A 114 9.63 8.57 3.76
C VAL A 114 9.56 9.19 5.15
N ILE A 115 9.53 10.53 5.25
CA ILE A 115 9.38 11.22 6.54
C ILE A 115 8.04 10.89 7.20
N ALA A 116 6.94 10.84 6.46
CA ALA A 116 5.64 10.41 6.99
C ALA A 116 5.69 8.98 7.56
N GLY A 117 6.38 8.06 6.88
CA GLY A 117 6.62 6.71 7.39
C GLY A 117 7.44 6.68 8.68
N LEU A 118 8.48 7.53 8.79
CA LEU A 118 9.25 7.67 10.03
C LEU A 118 8.38 8.21 11.18
N LEU A 119 7.47 9.13 10.92
CA LEU A 119 6.53 9.63 11.93
C LEU A 119 5.61 8.50 12.45
N TYR A 120 5.18 7.57 11.60
CA TYR A 120 4.45 6.39 12.06
C TYR A 120 5.30 5.49 12.97
N LEU A 121 6.60 5.35 12.71
CA LEU A 121 7.49 4.62 13.60
C LEU A 121 7.66 5.33 14.95
N VAL A 122 7.80 6.66 14.94
CA VAL A 122 7.87 7.46 16.18
C VAL A 122 6.60 7.28 17.01
N LEU A 123 5.43 7.37 16.38
CA LEU A 123 4.14 7.16 17.05
C LEU A 123 4.00 5.73 17.60
N ALA A 124 4.41 4.73 16.81
CA ALA A 124 4.39 3.33 17.26
C ALA A 124 5.33 3.09 18.46
N LEU A 125 6.50 3.74 18.49
CA LEU A 125 7.42 3.68 19.62
C LEU A 125 6.85 4.38 20.85
N LEU A 126 6.20 5.54 20.66
CA LEU A 126 5.52 6.25 21.74
C LEU A 126 4.47 5.35 22.40
N PHE A 127 3.58 4.72 21.62
CA PHE A 127 2.59 3.77 22.14
C PHE A 127 3.18 2.51 22.75
N LYS A 128 4.40 2.14 22.39
CA LYS A 128 5.08 0.98 23.00
C LYS A 128 5.70 1.32 24.36
N VAL A 129 6.11 2.57 24.56
CA VAL A 129 6.80 3.04 25.77
C VAL A 129 5.81 3.54 26.83
N LEU A 130 4.70 4.15 26.40
CA LEU A 130 3.59 4.55 27.25
C LEU A 130 2.81 3.32 27.76
#